data_AF-A0A7W1JSD6-F1
#
_entry.id   AF-A0A7W1JSD6-F1
#
_cell.length_a   1.000
_cell.length_b   1.000
_cell.length_c   1.000
_cell.angle_alpha   90.00
_cell.angle_beta   90.00
_cell.angle_gamma   90.00
#
_symmetry.space_group_name_H-M   'P 1'
#
loop_
_entity.id
_entity.type
_entity.pdbx_description
1 polymer ?
#
loop_
_entity_poly.entity_id
_entity_poly.type
_entity_poly.pdbx_seq_one_letter_code
_entity_poly.pdbx_strand_id
1 'polypeptide(L)'
;MEIVNALEDLRKYIEEPRQFMGITFGLNKGECAVLLRRIQTLLPEQVKQATAITRESERIVGSAKEDASAAVERARAEGEKLISEARKEAARIVEKARSEREKLIHESDILKLAKTHAANARAEAEAEAVRLKRGADDYAVDVLFRLESVVGKVMSTIERGKSEMQRPTQPAMPGRPK
;
A
#
# COMPACT_ATOMS: atom_id res chain seq x y z
N MET A 1 -11.50 64.64 20.15
CA MET A 1 -11.97 65.66 19.19
C MET A 1 -12.19 67.03 19.83
N GLU A 2 -12.70 67.12 21.07
CA GLU A 2 -13.01 68.41 21.71
C GLU A 2 -11.82 69.36 21.89
N ILE A 3 -10.61 68.84 22.15
CA ILE A 3 -9.40 69.66 22.27
C ILE A 3 -8.92 70.22 20.93
N VAL A 4 -9.11 69.46 19.85
CA VAL A 4 -8.76 69.87 18.49
C VAL A 4 -9.65 71.04 18.08
N ASN A 5 -10.95 70.93 18.34
CA ASN A 5 -11.90 72.02 18.09
C ASN A 5 -11.55 73.27 18.92
N ALA A 6 -11.20 73.13 20.21
CA ALA A 6 -10.80 74.26 21.05
C ALA A 6 -9.50 74.94 20.58
N LEU A 7 -8.55 74.17 20.02
CA LEU A 7 -7.32 74.68 19.41
C LEU A 7 -7.59 75.38 18.08
N GLU A 8 -8.48 74.84 17.25
CA GLU A 8 -8.90 75.46 15.98
C GLU A 8 -9.66 76.76 16.20
N ASP A 9 -10.55 76.79 17.20
CA ASP A 9 -11.27 77.99 17.60
C ASP A 9 -10.31 79.08 18.09
N LEU A 10 -9.32 78.71 18.92
CA LEU A 10 -8.29 79.63 19.39
C LEU A 10 -7.40 80.13 18.25
N ARG A 11 -7.03 79.25 17.31
CA ARG A 11 -6.24 79.60 16.11
C ARG A 11 -7.00 80.59 15.24
N LYS A 12 -8.27 80.32 14.93
CA LYS A 12 -9.13 81.21 14.14
C LYS A 12 -9.26 82.60 14.78
N TYR A 13 -9.36 82.63 16.11
CA TYR A 13 -9.45 83.88 16.87
C TYR A 13 -8.15 84.72 16.83
N ILE A 14 -7.00 84.08 16.60
CA ILE A 14 -5.68 84.73 16.52
C ILE A 14 -5.31 85.09 15.06
N GLU A 15 -5.67 84.26 14.09
CA GLU A 15 -5.34 84.44 12.66
C GLU A 15 -6.28 85.39 11.91
N GLU A 16 -7.54 85.52 12.32
CA GLU A 16 -8.53 86.44 11.71
C GLU A 16 -8.95 87.58 12.67
N PRO A 17 -8.03 88.45 13.13
CA PRO A 17 -8.43 89.54 14.00
C PRO A 17 -9.31 90.52 13.22
N ARG A 18 -10.48 90.87 13.76
CA ARG A 18 -11.37 91.87 13.15
C ARG A 18 -10.59 93.18 12.97
N GLN A 19 -10.43 93.64 11.73
CA GLN A 19 -9.80 94.91 11.38
C GLN A 19 -10.87 95.94 11.03
N PHE A 20 -10.78 97.12 11.63
CA PHE A 20 -11.60 98.26 11.25
C PHE A 20 -10.72 99.49 11.09
N MET A 21 -10.75 100.10 9.89
CA MET A 21 -9.95 101.30 9.54
C MET A 21 -8.45 101.19 9.89
N GLY A 22 -7.81 100.07 9.54
CA GLY A 22 -6.36 99.87 9.79
C GLY A 22 -5.98 99.64 11.26
N ILE A 23 -6.97 99.62 12.17
CA ILE A 23 -6.80 99.30 13.58
C ILE A 23 -7.27 97.87 13.81
N THR A 24 -6.39 97.03 14.33
CA THR A 24 -6.72 95.66 14.75
C THR A 24 -7.55 95.73 16.03
N PHE A 25 -8.83 95.35 15.96
CA PHE A 25 -9.77 95.43 17.09
C PHE A 25 -10.50 94.10 17.22
N GLY A 26 -10.12 93.25 18.18
CA GLY A 26 -10.84 91.97 18.34
C GLY A 26 -10.10 90.84 19.03
N LEU A 27 -8.86 91.03 19.49
CA LEU A 27 -8.22 90.06 20.37
C LEU A 27 -8.71 90.27 21.82
N ASN A 28 -9.87 89.69 22.12
CA ASN A 28 -10.38 89.63 23.47
C ASN A 28 -9.53 88.67 24.31
N LYS A 29 -8.60 89.23 25.09
CA LYS A 29 -7.75 88.48 26.03
C LYS A 29 -8.56 87.57 26.97
N GLY A 30 -9.80 87.93 27.29
CA GLY A 30 -10.71 87.12 28.10
C GLY A 30 -11.15 85.84 27.39
N GLU A 31 -11.57 85.93 26.12
CA GLU A 31 -12.02 84.77 25.32
C GLU A 31 -10.87 83.82 24.99
N CYS A 32 -9.71 84.34 24.59
CA CYS A 32 -8.50 83.53 24.42
C CYS A 32 -8.09 82.84 25.74
N ALA A 33 -8.23 83.51 26.89
CA ALA A 33 -7.92 82.92 28.20
C ALA A 33 -8.93 81.84 28.62
N VAL A 34 -10.19 81.93 28.18
CA VAL A 34 -11.19 80.87 28.41
C VAL A 34 -10.88 79.65 27.55
N LEU A 35 -10.58 79.84 26.26
CA LEU A 35 -10.18 78.75 25.36
C LEU A 35 -8.87 78.09 25.83
N LEU A 36 -7.87 78.88 26.25
CA LEU A 36 -6.61 78.36 26.79
C LEU A 36 -6.84 77.54 28.06
N ARG A 37 -7.69 78.00 28.99
CA ARG A 37 -8.04 77.22 30.19
C ARG A 37 -8.77 75.93 29.84
N ARG A 38 -9.69 75.96 28.87
CA ARG A 38 -10.38 74.75 28.39
C ARG A 38 -9.41 73.74 27.80
N ILE A 39 -8.46 74.20 26.99
CA ILE A 39 -7.38 73.36 26.45
C ILE A 39 -6.54 72.81 27.61
N GLN A 40 -6.09 73.64 28.55
CA GLN A 40 -5.29 73.21 29.71
C GLN A 40 -5.99 72.17 30.59
N THR A 41 -7.32 72.23 30.71
CA THR A 41 -8.10 71.22 31.45
C THR A 41 -8.26 69.92 30.65
N LEU A 42 -8.52 70.00 29.35
CA LEU A 42 -8.80 68.83 28.51
C LEU A 42 -7.54 68.08 28.04
N LEU A 43 -6.40 68.77 27.90
CA LEU A 43 -5.16 68.21 27.35
C LEU A 43 -4.59 67.07 28.21
N PRO A 44 -4.49 67.20 29.55
CA PRO A 44 -4.00 66.12 30.40
C PRO A 44 -4.86 64.86 30.29
N GLU A 45 -6.18 65.00 30.26
CA GLU A 45 -7.11 63.87 30.16
C GLU A 45 -7.03 63.18 28.79
N GLN A 46 -6.96 63.93 27.69
CA GLN A 46 -6.81 63.36 26.35
C GLN A 46 -5.46 62.64 26.19
N VAL A 47 -4.37 63.17 26.75
CA VAL A 47 -3.05 62.51 26.73
C VAL A 47 -3.04 61.23 27.57
N LYS A 48 -3.67 61.23 28.76
CA LYS A 48 -3.85 60.02 29.57
C LYS A 48 -4.63 58.94 28.81
N GLN A 49 -5.73 59.32 28.16
CA GLN A 49 -6.55 58.40 27.36
C GLN A 49 -5.76 57.82 26.18
N ALA A 50 -5.04 58.66 25.43
CA ALA A 50 -4.19 58.21 24.32
C ALA A 50 -3.10 57.22 24.79
N THR A 51 -2.47 57.50 25.93
CA THR A 51 -1.44 56.62 26.52
C THR A 51 -2.06 55.29 26.99
N ALA A 52 -3.25 55.33 27.60
CA ALA A 52 -3.96 54.14 28.03
C ALA A 52 -4.36 53.25 26.83
N ILE A 53 -4.89 53.84 25.76
CA ILE A 53 -5.24 53.13 24.53
C ILE A 53 -4.00 52.52 23.87
N THR A 54 -2.88 53.26 23.84
CA THR A 54 -1.62 52.75 23.28
C THR A 54 -1.13 51.54 24.07
N ARG A 55 -1.10 51.63 25.41
CA ARG A 55 -0.69 50.52 26.27
C ARG A 55 -1.60 49.30 26.11
N GLU A 56 -2.90 49.52 25.99
CA GLU A 56 -3.86 48.43 25.78
C GLU A 56 -3.69 47.80 24.39
N SER A 57 -3.42 48.61 23.36
CA SER A 57 -3.12 48.13 22.02
C SER A 57 -1.84 47.30 22.00
N GLU A 58 -0.78 47.75 22.67
CA GLU A 58 0.47 46.99 22.82
C GLU A 58 0.25 45.65 23.51
N ARG A 59 -0.59 45.64 24.57
CA ARG A 59 -0.96 44.42 25.29
C ARG A 59 -1.70 43.44 24.37
N ILE A 60 -2.69 43.90 23.62
CA ILE A 60 -3.48 43.08 22.68
C ILE A 60 -2.58 42.52 21.57
N VAL A 61 -1.72 43.37 20.98
CA VAL A 61 -0.78 42.95 19.95
C VAL A 61 0.22 41.93 20.49
N GLY A 62 0.68 42.10 21.73
CA GLY A 62 1.54 41.15 22.43
C GLY A 62 0.88 39.79 22.56
N SER A 63 -0.32 39.73 23.17
CA SER A 63 -1.05 38.47 23.34
C SER A 63 -1.40 37.81 22.01
N ALA A 64 -1.84 38.59 21.01
CA ALA A 64 -2.16 38.06 19.69
C ALA A 64 -0.94 37.45 18.98
N LYS A 65 0.25 38.05 19.16
CA LYS A 65 1.50 37.49 18.62
C LYS A 65 1.89 36.19 19.32
N GLU A 66 1.74 36.12 20.64
CA GLU A 66 2.01 34.90 21.41
C GLU A 66 1.07 33.77 20.99
N ASP A 67 -0.24 34.05 20.91
CA ASP A 67 -1.25 33.08 20.48
C ASP A 67 -1.00 32.60 19.04
N ALA A 68 -0.66 33.53 18.12
CA ALA A 68 -0.34 33.19 16.74
C ALA A 68 0.92 32.31 16.66
N SER A 69 1.97 32.65 17.42
CA SER A 69 3.19 31.84 17.49
C SER A 69 2.89 30.44 18.03
N ALA A 70 2.12 30.33 19.10
CA ALA A 70 1.72 29.05 19.69
C ALA A 70 0.84 28.23 18.73
N ALA A 71 -0.01 28.85 17.93
CA ALA A 71 -0.80 28.17 16.90
C ALA A 71 0.09 27.62 15.78
N VAL A 72 1.05 28.42 15.30
CA VAL A 72 1.99 27.99 14.24
C VAL A 72 2.86 26.82 14.72
N GLU A 73 3.40 26.89 15.94
CA GLU A 73 4.23 25.80 16.49
C GLU A 73 3.43 24.52 16.70
N ARG A 74 2.17 24.60 17.16
CA ARG A 74 1.28 23.44 17.23
C ARG A 74 1.02 22.83 15.85
N ALA A 75 0.68 23.66 14.86
CA ALA A 75 0.43 23.20 13.50
C ALA A 75 1.67 22.54 12.87
N ARG A 76 2.87 23.07 13.13
CA ARG A 76 4.14 22.47 12.71
C ARG A 76 4.36 21.10 13.36
N ALA A 77 4.20 21.02 14.68
CA ALA A 77 4.39 19.77 15.42
C ALA A 77 3.38 18.68 14.98
N GLU A 78 2.13 19.06 14.73
CA GLU A 78 1.10 18.15 14.20
C GLU A 78 1.43 17.72 12.77
N GLY A 79 1.89 18.64 11.92
CA GLY A 79 2.32 18.33 10.55
C GLY A 79 3.51 17.37 10.52
N GLU A 80 4.51 17.57 11.38
CA GLU A 80 5.66 16.67 11.51
C GLU A 80 5.25 15.27 11.98
N LYS A 81 4.35 15.18 12.96
CA LYS A 81 3.79 13.90 13.41
C LYS A 81 3.06 13.19 12.28
N LEU A 82 2.18 13.89 11.57
CA LEU A 82 1.43 13.33 10.45
C LEU A 82 2.37 12.82 9.33
N ILE A 83 3.39 13.60 8.98
CA ILE A 83 4.39 13.19 7.98
C ILE A 83 5.16 11.95 8.46
N SER A 84 5.55 11.90 9.73
CA SER A 84 6.25 10.75 10.31
C SER A 84 5.38 9.49 10.28
N GLU A 85 4.11 9.60 10.68
CA GLU A 85 3.15 8.49 10.64
C GLU A 85 2.90 8.01 9.21
N ALA A 86 2.68 8.94 8.27
CA ALA A 86 2.50 8.61 6.86
C ALA A 86 3.73 7.90 6.27
N ARG A 87 4.95 8.34 6.61
CA ARG A 87 6.19 7.66 6.19
C ARG A 87 6.30 6.26 6.76
N LYS A 88 5.97 6.07 8.04
CA LYS A 88 5.99 4.76 8.69
C LYS A 88 4.99 3.80 8.05
N GLU A 89 3.78 4.29 7.76
CA GLU A 89 2.74 3.49 7.13
C GLU A 89 3.10 3.15 5.67
N ALA A 90 3.63 4.11 4.92
CA ALA A 90 4.14 3.86 3.57
C ALA A 90 5.24 2.79 3.56
N ALA A 91 6.20 2.86 4.49
CA ALA A 91 7.24 1.84 4.64
C ALA A 91 6.64 0.47 4.95
N ARG A 92 5.64 0.40 5.85
CA ARG A 92 4.94 -0.85 6.18
C ARG A 92 4.22 -1.46 4.98
N ILE A 93 3.55 -0.64 4.17
CA ILE A 93 2.86 -1.08 2.95
C ILE A 93 3.87 -1.64 1.94
N VAL A 94 4.99 -0.94 1.72
CA VAL A 94 6.04 -1.39 0.79
C VAL A 94 6.64 -2.72 1.25
N GLU A 95 6.94 -2.88 2.53
CA GLU A 95 7.48 -4.14 3.06
C GLU A 95 6.47 -5.28 2.97
N LYS A 96 5.19 -5.03 3.28
CA LYS A 96 4.13 -6.02 3.09
C LYS A 96 4.02 -6.44 1.63
N ALA A 97 3.99 -5.49 0.70
CA ALA A 97 3.92 -5.77 -0.73
C ALA A 97 5.14 -6.55 -1.24
N ARG A 98 6.35 -6.25 -0.72
CA ARG A 98 7.57 -7.01 -1.03
C ARG A 98 7.46 -8.46 -0.56
N SER A 99 7.03 -8.68 0.68
CA SER A 99 6.85 -10.02 1.24
C SER A 99 5.80 -10.83 0.48
N GLU A 100 4.65 -10.22 0.14
CA GLU A 100 3.61 -10.87 -0.65
C GLU A 100 4.10 -11.23 -2.05
N ARG A 101 4.84 -10.31 -2.70
CA ARG A 101 5.46 -10.58 -4.00
C ARG A 101 6.42 -11.76 -3.94
N GLU A 102 7.26 -11.84 -2.92
CA GLU A 102 8.21 -12.95 -2.75
C GLU A 102 7.50 -14.28 -2.56
N LYS A 103 6.42 -14.32 -1.76
CA LYS A 103 5.56 -15.51 -1.61
C LYS A 103 4.97 -15.95 -2.94
N LEU A 104 4.41 -15.02 -3.72
CA LEU A 104 3.81 -15.33 -5.02
C LEU A 104 4.83 -15.86 -6.03
N ILE A 105 6.05 -15.31 -6.04
CA ILE A 105 7.14 -15.82 -6.89
C ILE A 105 7.48 -17.26 -6.48
N HIS A 106 7.68 -17.50 -5.19
CA HIS A 106 8.00 -18.82 -4.67
C HIS A 106 6.90 -19.85 -4.97
N GLU A 107 5.63 -19.49 -4.80
CA GLU A 107 4.48 -20.33 -5.18
C GLU A 107 4.46 -20.63 -6.68
N SER A 108 4.78 -19.64 -7.52
CA SER A 108 4.87 -19.81 -8.98
C SER A 108 5.99 -20.78 -9.38
N ASP A 109 7.16 -20.65 -8.76
CA ASP A 109 8.31 -21.52 -9.01
C ASP A 109 8.03 -22.96 -8.57
N ILE A 110 7.42 -23.15 -7.41
CA ILE A 110 6.97 -24.48 -6.96
C ILE A 110 5.96 -25.06 -7.95
N LEU A 111 4.97 -24.28 -8.40
CA LEU A 111 3.98 -24.75 -9.34
C LEU A 111 4.61 -25.17 -10.68
N LYS A 112 5.58 -24.40 -11.16
CA LYS A 112 6.33 -24.71 -12.38
C LYS A 112 7.13 -25.99 -12.22
N LEU A 113 7.86 -26.14 -11.11
CA LEU A 113 8.63 -27.33 -10.79
C LEU A 113 7.72 -28.57 -10.69
N ALA A 114 6.60 -28.46 -9.96
CA ALA A 114 5.62 -29.53 -9.81
C ALA A 114 5.03 -29.95 -11.16
N LYS A 115 4.72 -29.00 -12.05
CA LYS A 115 4.27 -29.31 -13.42
C LYS A 115 5.32 -30.05 -14.24
N THR A 116 6.59 -29.63 -14.16
CA THR A 116 7.69 -30.33 -14.84
C THR A 116 7.87 -31.75 -14.29
N HIS A 117 7.85 -31.93 -12.96
CA HIS A 117 7.93 -33.26 -12.34
C HIS A 117 6.76 -34.16 -12.76
N ALA A 118 5.53 -33.64 -12.77
CA ALA A 118 4.36 -34.38 -13.21
C ALA A 118 4.46 -34.80 -14.69
N ALA A 119 4.95 -33.91 -15.55
CA ALA A 119 5.18 -34.22 -16.97
C ALA A 119 6.23 -35.33 -17.16
N ASN A 120 7.34 -35.25 -16.42
CA ASN A 120 8.40 -36.27 -16.47
C ASN A 120 7.91 -37.63 -15.97
N ALA A 121 7.24 -37.66 -14.81
CA ALA A 121 6.68 -38.89 -14.25
C ALA A 121 5.67 -39.53 -15.20
N ARG A 122 4.83 -38.72 -15.85
CA ARG A 122 3.89 -39.21 -16.86
C ARG A 122 4.61 -39.78 -18.09
N ALA A 123 5.61 -39.10 -18.61
CA ALA A 123 6.39 -39.58 -19.75
C ALA A 123 7.11 -40.90 -19.44
N GLU A 124 7.66 -41.03 -18.23
CA GLU A 124 8.31 -42.25 -17.76
C GLU A 124 7.32 -43.41 -17.62
N ALA A 125 6.15 -43.16 -17.00
CA ALA A 125 5.08 -44.15 -16.88
C ALA A 125 4.54 -44.59 -18.25
N GLU A 126 4.35 -43.67 -19.20
CA GLU A 126 3.94 -44.00 -20.57
C GLU A 126 5.00 -44.87 -21.27
N ALA A 127 6.29 -44.52 -21.13
CA ALA A 127 7.38 -45.32 -21.69
C ALA A 127 7.47 -46.72 -21.07
N GLU A 128 7.28 -46.82 -19.75
CA GLU A 128 7.26 -48.10 -19.04
C GLU A 128 6.07 -48.96 -19.42
N ALA A 129 4.87 -48.37 -19.54
CA ALA A 129 3.68 -49.07 -20.00
C ALA A 129 3.87 -49.66 -21.41
N VAL A 130 4.50 -48.90 -22.32
CA VAL A 130 4.84 -49.41 -23.66
C VAL A 130 5.83 -50.57 -23.60
N ARG A 131 6.88 -50.46 -22.77
CA ARG A 131 7.86 -51.55 -22.58
C ARG A 131 7.21 -52.80 -21.99
N LEU A 132 6.40 -52.64 -20.95
CA LEU A 132 5.69 -53.73 -20.30
C LEU A 132 4.74 -54.44 -21.26
N LYS A 133 3.98 -53.67 -22.05
CA LYS A 133 3.07 -54.24 -23.05
C LYS A 133 3.82 -55.08 -24.08
N ARG A 134 4.93 -54.57 -24.63
CA ARG A 134 5.77 -55.34 -25.56
C ARG A 134 6.33 -56.61 -24.91
N GLY A 135 6.86 -56.50 -23.70
CA GLY A 135 7.37 -57.66 -22.97
C GLY A 135 6.29 -58.72 -22.68
N ALA A 136 5.05 -58.28 -22.42
CA ALA A 136 3.91 -59.19 -22.23
C ALA A 136 3.50 -59.88 -23.55
N ASP A 137 3.50 -59.16 -24.67
CA ASP A 137 3.22 -59.72 -26.00
C ASP A 137 4.30 -60.76 -26.37
N ASP A 138 5.59 -60.43 -26.19
CA ASP A 138 6.71 -61.34 -26.45
C ASP A 138 6.64 -62.60 -25.57
N TYR A 139 6.31 -62.42 -24.29
CA TYR A 139 6.13 -63.53 -23.36
C TYR A 139 4.93 -64.43 -23.76
N ALA A 140 3.81 -63.83 -24.17
CA ALA A 140 2.65 -64.59 -24.64
C ALA A 140 3.00 -65.44 -25.86
N VAL A 141 3.80 -64.91 -26.79
CA VAL A 141 4.30 -65.64 -27.96
C VAL A 141 5.18 -66.83 -27.54
N ASP A 142 6.14 -66.64 -26.63
CA ASP A 142 6.98 -67.75 -26.14
C ASP A 142 6.15 -68.86 -25.46
N VAL A 143 5.17 -68.47 -24.63
CA VAL A 143 4.26 -69.42 -23.99
C VAL A 143 3.45 -70.21 -25.02
N LEU A 144 2.95 -69.56 -26.07
CA LEU A 144 2.21 -70.21 -27.14
C LEU A 144 3.09 -71.20 -27.92
N PHE A 145 4.33 -70.85 -28.24
CA PHE A 145 5.28 -71.77 -28.89
C PHE A 145 5.60 -72.99 -28.01
N ARG A 146 5.79 -72.79 -26.70
CA ARG A 146 6.01 -73.91 -25.77
C ARG A 146 4.79 -74.83 -25.72
N LEU A 147 3.59 -74.25 -25.67
CA LEU A 147 2.34 -75.01 -25.67
C LEU A 147 2.18 -75.82 -26.96
N GLU A 148 2.45 -75.22 -28.12
CA GLU A 148 2.44 -75.90 -29.42
C GLU A 148 3.39 -77.11 -29.42
N SER A 149 4.63 -76.94 -28.94
CA SER A 149 5.60 -78.03 -28.85
C SER A 149 5.10 -79.19 -27.97
N VAL A 150 4.46 -78.88 -26.84
CA VAL A 150 3.88 -79.90 -25.94
C VAL A 150 2.72 -80.62 -26.62
N VAL A 151 1.79 -79.89 -27.23
CA VAL A 151 0.65 -80.47 -27.95
C VAL A 151 1.13 -81.35 -29.11
N GLY A 152 2.11 -80.90 -29.89
CA GLY A 152 2.72 -81.68 -30.98
C GLY A 152 3.33 -83.00 -30.49
N LYS A 153 4.02 -82.99 -29.34
CA LYS A 153 4.54 -84.22 -28.69
C LYS A 153 3.40 -85.16 -28.29
N VAL A 154 2.34 -84.64 -27.69
CA VAL A 154 1.17 -85.44 -27.29
C VAL A 154 0.50 -86.05 -28.53
N MET A 155 0.26 -85.27 -29.58
CA MET A 155 -0.32 -85.75 -30.84
C MET A 155 0.52 -86.86 -31.47
N SER A 156 1.85 -86.68 -31.57
CA SER A 156 2.74 -87.72 -32.10
C SER A 156 2.68 -89.02 -31.29
N THR A 157 2.45 -88.93 -29.98
CA THR A 157 2.32 -90.08 -29.08
C THR A 157 1.01 -90.82 -29.33
N ILE A 158 -0.09 -90.08 -29.52
CA ILE A 158 -1.39 -90.64 -29.87
C ILE A 158 -1.34 -91.32 -31.25
N GLU A 159 -0.69 -90.71 -32.24
CA GLU A 159 -0.52 -91.31 -33.57
C GLU A 159 0.26 -92.62 -33.50
N ARG A 160 1.39 -92.64 -32.77
CA ARG A 160 2.14 -93.89 -32.52
C ARG A 160 1.25 -94.96 -31.89
N GLY A 161 0.50 -94.62 -30.83
CA GLY A 161 -0.42 -95.55 -30.18
C GLY A 161 -1.54 -96.05 -31.12
N LYS A 162 -2.08 -95.19 -32.00
CA LYS A 162 -3.04 -95.58 -33.04
C LYS A 162 -2.43 -96.53 -34.07
N SER A 163 -1.22 -96.25 -34.56
CA SER A 163 -0.51 -97.10 -35.52
C SER A 163 -0.18 -98.48 -34.95
N GLU A 164 0.15 -98.57 -33.66
CA GLU A 164 0.34 -99.85 -32.97
C GLU A 164 -0.96 -100.67 -32.88
N MET A 165 -2.12 -100.02 -32.66
CA MET A 165 -3.42 -100.71 -32.67
C MET A 165 -3.91 -101.11 -34.07
N GLN A 166 -3.48 -100.40 -35.11
CA GLN A 166 -3.79 -100.75 -36.51
C GLN A 166 -2.86 -101.82 -37.10
N ARG A 167 -1.76 -102.16 -36.42
CA ARG A 167 -0.96 -103.33 -36.79
C ARG A 167 -1.80 -104.58 -36.51
N PRO A 168 -2.05 -105.45 -37.51
CA PRO A 168 -2.83 -106.65 -37.29
C PRO A 168 -2.09 -107.52 -36.26
N THR A 169 -2.77 -107.86 -35.17
CA THR A 169 -2.30 -108.83 -34.17
C THR A 169 -1.85 -110.08 -34.90
N GLN A 170 -0.54 -110.25 -35.00
CA GLN A 170 0.04 -111.44 -35.59
C GLN A 170 -0.34 -112.62 -34.68
N PRO A 171 -1.04 -113.66 -35.16
CA PRO A 171 -1.51 -114.74 -34.30
C PRO A 171 -0.31 -115.47 -33.70
N ALA A 172 -0.38 -115.70 -32.40
CA ALA A 172 0.61 -116.47 -31.64
C ALA A 172 0.87 -117.83 -32.30
N MET A 173 2.14 -118.15 -32.55
CA MET A 173 2.56 -119.54 -32.82
C MET A 173 3.11 -120.18 -31.54
N PRO A 174 2.68 -121.40 -31.18
CA PRO A 174 3.09 -122.06 -29.94
C PRO A 174 4.37 -122.90 -30.10
N GLY A 175 5.23 -122.82 -29.07
CA GLY A 175 6.10 -123.92 -28.60
C GLY A 175 7.55 -123.94 -29.09
N ARG A 176 8.49 -124.14 -28.17
CA ARG A 176 8.88 -125.49 -27.69
C ARG A 176 9.72 -125.44 -26.41
N PRO A 177 9.67 -126.48 -25.57
CA PRO A 177 10.41 -126.57 -24.33
C PRO A 177 11.82 -127.14 -24.55
N LYS A 178 12.76 -126.71 -23.69
CA LYS A 178 13.80 -127.57 -23.10
C LYS A 178 14.07 -127.10 -21.67
#